data_AF-A0A1I5UYH1-F1
#
_entry.id   AF-A0A1I5UYH1-F1
#
_cell.length_a   1.000
_cell.length_b   1.000
_cell.length_c   1.000
_cell.angle_alpha   90.00
_cell.angle_beta   90.00
_cell.angle_gamma   90.00
#
_symmetry.space_group_name_H-M   'P 1'
#
loop_
_entity.id
_entity.type
_entity.pdbx_description
1 polymer ?
#
loop_
_entity_poly.entity_id
_entity_poly.type
_entity_poly.pdbx_seq_one_letter_code
_entity_poly.pdbx_strand_id
1 'polypeptide(L)'
;MRTLLELIRIIFLFFIVVGIITFVINSIYLKIGITAEKYAGFGFIAAFVLFFVLYRNKWQFSGWYKGKGRQKLPKKLSKYLILSAIFLLLLPPVLNLLP
;
A
#
# COMPACT_ATOMS: atom_id res chain seq x y z
N MET A 1 -17.31 0.42 21.38
CA MET A 1 -17.49 1.62 20.52
C MET A 1 -16.17 2.18 19.97
N ARG A 2 -15.12 2.39 20.77
CA ARG A 2 -13.83 2.96 20.28
C ARG A 2 -13.13 2.13 19.18
N THR A 3 -13.32 0.81 19.18
CA THR A 3 -12.80 -0.11 18.15
C THR A 3 -13.50 0.05 16.80
N LEU A 4 -14.82 0.29 16.79
CA LEU A 4 -15.59 0.54 15.56
C LEU A 4 -15.14 1.84 14.88
N LEU A 5 -14.90 2.90 15.66
CA LEU A 5 -14.37 4.16 15.14
C LEU A 5 -12.99 4.00 14.49
N GLU A 6 -12.12 3.17 15.08
CA GLU A 6 -10.82 2.87 14.50
C GLU A 6 -10.96 2.07 13.19
N LEU A 7 -11.90 1.12 13.12
CA LEU A 7 -12.16 0.37 11.89
C LEU A 7 -12.66 1.29 10.77
N ILE A 8 -13.62 2.18 11.06
CA ILE A 8 -14.12 3.17 10.09
C ILE A 8 -12.97 4.05 9.60
N ARG A 9 -12.09 4.50 10.50
CA ARG A 9 -10.91 5.29 10.14
C ARG A 9 -9.94 4.52 9.23
N ILE A 10 -9.68 3.24 9.54
CA ILE A 10 -8.83 2.40 8.70
C ILE A 10 -9.41 2.29 7.30
N ILE A 11 -10.70 1.99 7.19
CA ILE A 11 -11.40 1.84 5.91
C ILE A 11 -11.34 3.16 5.11
N PHE A 12 -11.63 4.28 5.76
CA PHE A 12 -11.57 5.60 5.12
C PHE A 12 -10.16 5.94 4.61
N LEU A 13 -9.14 5.77 5.46
CA LEU A 13 -7.75 6.01 5.06
C LEU A 13 -7.30 5.03 3.97
N PHE A 14 -7.76 3.78 4.03
CA PHE A 14 -7.44 2.75 3.06
C PHE A 14 -7.88 3.18 1.66
N PHE A 15 -9.17 3.52 1.48
CA PHE A 15 -9.68 3.92 0.17
C PHE A 15 -9.00 5.17 -0.37
N ILE A 16 -8.76 6.18 0.47
CA ILE A 16 -8.08 7.41 0.04
C ILE A 16 -6.64 7.13 -0.40
N VAL A 17 -5.86 6.46 0.46
CA VAL A 17 -4.42 6.34 0.25
C VAL A 17 -4.12 5.31 -0.84
N VAL A 18 -4.78 4.15 -0.80
CA VAL A 18 -4.61 3.13 -1.84
C VAL A 18 -5.16 3.63 -3.17
N GLY A 19 -6.28 4.36 -3.18
CA GLY A 19 -6.82 4.99 -4.37
C GLY A 19 -5.84 5.96 -5.01
N ILE A 20 -5.29 6.91 -4.23
CA ILE A 20 -4.29 7.88 -4.71
C ILE A 20 -3.04 7.16 -5.24
N ILE A 21 -2.47 6.22 -4.48
CA ILE A 21 -1.25 5.52 -4.89
C ILE A 21 -1.50 4.73 -6.18
N THR A 22 -2.60 3.98 -6.27
CA THR A 22 -2.93 3.19 -7.46
C THR A 22 -3.18 4.07 -8.68
N PHE A 23 -3.86 5.21 -8.51
CA PHE A 23 -4.08 6.18 -9.58
C PHE A 23 -2.76 6.74 -10.13
N VAL A 24 -1.83 7.12 -9.24
CA VAL A 24 -0.49 7.59 -9.63
C VAL A 24 0.29 6.51 -10.37
N ILE A 25 0.31 5.28 -9.85
CA ILE A 25 1.01 4.15 -10.50
C ILE A 25 0.44 3.87 -11.90
N ASN A 26 -0.88 3.78 -12.02
CA ASN A 26 -1.52 3.52 -13.31
C ASN A 26 -1.23 4.64 -14.31
N SER A 27 -1.22 5.90 -13.87
CA SER A 27 -0.86 7.05 -14.71
C SER A 27 0.59 6.95 -15.22
N ILE A 28 1.52 6.47 -14.38
CA ILE A 28 2.90 6.23 -14.79
C ILE A 28 2.97 5.09 -15.81
N TYR A 29 2.30 3.96 -15.54
CA TYR A 29 2.26 2.80 -16.44
C TYR A 29 1.73 3.16 -17.83
N LEU A 30 0.64 3.93 -17.90
CA LEU A 30 0.08 4.40 -19.17
C LEU A 30 1.08 5.27 -19.94
N LYS A 31 1.82 6.15 -19.25
CA LYS A 31 2.84 7.02 -19.88
C LYS A 31 4.03 6.24 -20.46
N ILE A 32 4.35 5.07 -19.92
CA ILE A 32 5.42 4.20 -20.41
C ILE A 32 4.90 3.09 -21.34
N GLY A 33 3.66 3.20 -21.84
CA GLY A 33 3.09 2.30 -22.84
C GLY A 33 2.65 0.93 -22.29
N ILE A 34 2.53 0.80 -20.97
CA ILE A 34 2.05 -0.44 -20.33
C ILE A 34 0.53 -0.38 -20.22
N THR A 35 -0.15 -1.41 -20.72
CA THR A 35 -1.59 -1.56 -20.55
C THR A 35 -1.92 -1.75 -19.08
N ALA A 36 -2.53 -0.73 -18.47
CA ALA A 36 -2.81 -0.70 -17.03
C ALA A 36 -3.67 -1.91 -16.57
N GLU A 37 -4.57 -2.42 -17.42
CA GLU A 37 -5.45 -3.54 -17.09
C GLU A 37 -4.70 -4.85 -16.83
N LYS A 38 -3.65 -5.14 -17.61
CA LYS A 38 -2.89 -6.40 -17.50
C LYS A 38 -2.13 -6.51 -16.16
N TYR A 39 -1.72 -5.37 -15.61
CA TYR A 39 -0.85 -5.33 -14.42
C TYR A 39 -1.40 -4.52 -13.25
N ALA A 40 -2.66 -4.09 -13.29
CA ALA A 40 -3.32 -3.30 -12.24
C ALA A 40 -3.19 -3.97 -10.86
N GLY A 41 -3.24 -5.30 -10.80
CA GLY A 41 -3.10 -6.08 -9.57
C GLY A 41 -1.77 -5.84 -8.86
N PHE A 42 -0.66 -5.71 -9.59
CA PHE A 42 0.67 -5.45 -9.01
C PHE A 42 0.70 -4.08 -8.32
N GLY A 43 0.16 -3.05 -8.99
CA GLY A 43 0.05 -1.70 -8.43
C GLY A 43 -0.82 -1.66 -7.18
N PHE A 44 -1.97 -2.34 -7.20
CA PHE A 44 -2.88 -2.42 -6.05
C PHE A 44 -2.24 -3.14 -4.84
N ILE A 45 -1.61 -4.31 -5.05
CA ILE A 45 -0.95 -5.06 -3.97
C ILE A 45 0.20 -4.23 -3.38
N ALA A 46 1.02 -3.59 -4.21
CA ALA A 46 2.07 -2.71 -3.74
C ALA A 46 1.51 -1.52 -2.92
N ALA A 47 0.45 -0.87 -3.40
CA ALA A 47 -0.23 0.20 -2.68
C ALA A 47 -0.80 -0.26 -1.33
N PHE A 48 -1.41 -1.45 -1.28
CA PHE A 48 -1.89 -2.08 -0.06
C PHE A 48 -0.76 -2.29 0.96
N VAL A 49 0.37 -2.86 0.52
CA VAL A 49 1.54 -3.10 1.39
C VAL A 49 2.11 -1.80 1.94
N LEU A 50 2.25 -0.76 1.09
CA LEU A 50 2.71 0.56 1.53
C LEU A 50 1.75 1.19 2.54
N PHE A 51 0.44 1.11 2.28
CA PHE A 51 -0.58 1.56 3.23
C PHE A 51 -0.45 0.83 4.57
N PHE A 52 -0.32 -0.51 4.55
CA PHE A 52 -0.20 -1.31 5.76
C PHE A 52 1.01 -0.88 6.61
N VAL A 53 2.18 -0.69 5.99
CA VAL A 53 3.39 -0.25 6.69
C VAL A 53 3.20 1.16 7.27
N LEU A 54 2.65 2.09 6.50
CA LEU A 54 2.41 3.47 6.93
C LEU A 54 1.40 3.53 8.09
N TYR A 55 0.31 2.76 7.99
CA TYR A 55 -0.70 2.69 9.01
C TYR A 55 -0.14 2.08 10.31
N ARG A 56 0.52 0.92 10.25
CA ARG A 56 1.08 0.24 11.44
C ARG A 56 2.21 1.01 12.11
N ASN A 57 2.95 1.86 11.40
CA ASN A 57 4.09 2.57 12.00
C ASN A 57 3.79 4.02 12.41
N LYS A 58 2.79 4.66 11.80
CA LYS A 58 2.47 6.08 12.03
C LYS A 58 1.02 6.28 12.43
N TRP A 59 0.06 5.99 11.56
CA TRP A 59 -1.33 6.44 11.76
C TRP A 59 -2.06 5.72 12.88
N GLN A 60 -1.77 4.45 13.13
CA GLN A 60 -2.37 3.72 14.24
C GLN A 60 -2.05 4.35 15.61
N PHE A 61 -0.92 5.04 15.75
CA PHE A 61 -0.53 5.71 16.99
C PHE A 61 -1.24 7.05 17.23
N SER A 62 -1.97 7.54 16.23
CA SER A 62 -2.85 8.70 16.39
C SER A 62 -4.32 8.28 16.59
N GLY A 63 -4.59 6.98 16.71
CA GLY A 63 -5.92 6.41 16.84
C GLY A 63 -6.46 6.33 18.26
N TRP A 64 -7.73 5.92 18.34
CA TRP A 64 -8.47 5.71 19.58
C TRP A 64 -8.17 4.34 20.22
N TYR A 65 -7.57 3.42 19.45
CA TYR A 65 -7.15 2.13 19.97
C TYR A 65 -5.90 2.25 20.86
N LYS A 66 -5.99 1.75 22.09
CA LYS A 66 -4.88 1.70 23.07
C LYS A 66 -4.55 0.26 23.54
N GLY A 67 -5.01 -0.76 22.81
CA GLY A 67 -4.80 -2.15 23.20
C GLY A 67 -3.39 -2.69 22.93
N LYS A 68 -3.12 -3.91 23.43
CA LYS A 68 -1.80 -4.58 23.38
C LYS A 68 -1.21 -4.72 21.97
N GLY A 69 -2.05 -4.74 20.94
CA GLY A 69 -1.62 -4.82 19.53
C GLY A 69 -1.03 -3.53 18.95
N ARG A 70 -1.00 -2.41 19.70
CA ARG A 70 -0.48 -1.11 19.25
C ARG A 70 1.05 -1.06 19.34
N GLN A 71 1.71 -1.85 18.51
CA GLN A 71 3.17 -1.91 18.41
C GLN A 71 3.61 -1.64 16.98
N LYS A 72 4.71 -0.90 16.82
CA LYS A 72 5.29 -0.65 15.50
C LYS A 72 5.80 -1.97 14.92
N LEU A 73 5.80 -2.08 13.59
CA LEU A 73 6.50 -3.18 12.95
C LEU A 73 8.00 -3.05 13.28
N PRO A 74 8.71 -4.19 13.46
CA PRO A 74 10.17 -4.17 13.52
C PRO A 74 10.74 -3.42 12.32
N LYS A 75 11.80 -2.63 12.52
CA LYS A 75 12.41 -1.82 11.45
C LYS A 75 12.80 -2.66 10.24
N LYS A 76 13.35 -3.86 10.48
CA LYS A 76 13.72 -4.82 9.43
C LYS A 76 12.50 -5.25 8.60
N LEU A 77 11.41 -5.67 9.25
CA LEU A 77 10.18 -6.09 8.56
C LEU A 77 9.58 -4.95 7.75
N SER A 78 9.54 -3.73 8.30
CA SER A 78 9.08 -2.55 7.56
C SER A 78 9.90 -2.32 6.30
N LYS A 79 11.24 -2.45 6.40
CA LYS A 79 12.15 -2.31 5.25
C LYS A 79 11.89 -3.38 4.20
N TYR A 80 11.73 -4.64 4.60
CA TYR A 80 11.44 -5.74 3.67
C TYR A 80 10.11 -5.55 2.95
N LEU A 81 9.05 -5.13 3.67
CA LEU A 81 7.74 -4.87 3.06
C LEU A 81 7.79 -3.70 2.06
N ILE A 82 8.52 -2.63 2.37
CA ILE A 82 8.72 -1.52 1.44
C ILE A 82 9.50 -1.99 0.21
N LEU A 83 10.59 -2.76 0.40
CA LEU A 83 11.38 -3.30 -0.71
C LEU A 83 10.54 -4.24 -1.58
N SER A 84 9.70 -5.10 -1.00
CA SER A 84 8.81 -5.96 -1.77
C SER A 84 7.76 -5.18 -2.54
N ALA A 85 7.22 -4.09 -1.97
CA ALA A 85 6.30 -3.21 -2.68
C ALA A 85 7.00 -2.53 -3.88
N ILE A 86 8.22 -2.01 -3.69
CA ILE A 86 9.01 -1.44 -4.79
C ILE A 86 9.27 -2.49 -5.86
N PHE A 87 9.66 -3.70 -5.48
CA PHE A 87 9.86 -4.80 -6.42
C PHE A 87 8.58 -5.12 -7.23
N LEU A 88 7.43 -5.20 -6.56
CA LEU A 88 6.14 -5.39 -7.23
C LEU A 88 5.80 -4.28 -8.23
N LEU A 89 6.20 -3.02 -7.97
CA LEU A 89 6.00 -1.91 -8.90
C LEU A 89 6.94 -1.94 -10.12
N LEU A 90 8.09 -2.60 -9.99
CA LEU A 90 9.05 -2.73 -11.08
C LEU A 90 8.78 -3.96 -11.96
N LEU A 91 7.96 -4.91 -11.49
CA LEU A 91 7.63 -6.10 -12.27
C LEU A 91 6.88 -5.79 -13.58
N PRO A 92 5.84 -4.94 -13.63
CA PRO A 92 5.10 -4.73 -14.87
C PRO A 92 5.94 -4.22 -16.05
N PRO A 93 6.83 -3.22 -15.89
CA PRO A 93 7.75 -2.83 -16.96
C PRO A 93 8.65 -3.99 -17.42
N VAL A 94 9.18 -4.79 -16.50
CA VAL A 94 10.06 -5.92 -16.84
C VAL A 94 9.29 -7.01 -17.57
N LEU A 95 8.09 -7.37 -17.09
CA LEU A 95 7.24 -8.39 -17.71
C LEU A 95 6.70 -7.94 -19.07
N ASN A 96 6.48 -6.64 -19.27
CA ASN A 96 6.05 -6.10 -20.55
C ASN A 96 7.15 -6.13 -21.63
N LEU A 97 8.43 -6.28 -21.22
CA LEU A 97 9.57 -6.46 -22.14
C LEU A 97 9.81 -7.92 -22.52
N LEU A 98 9.18 -8.87 -21.82
CA LEU A 98 9.27 -10.28 -22.14
C LEU A 98 8.27 -10.61 -23.27
N PRO A 99 8.66 -11.49 -24.22
CA PRO A 99 7.83 -11.90 -25.35
C PRO A 99 6.56 -12.66 -24.92
#